data_AF-A0A655DTQ2-F1
#
_entry.id   AF-A0A655DTQ2-F1
#
_cell.length_a   1.000
_cell.length_b   1.000
_cell.length_c   1.000
_cell.angle_alpha   90.00
_cell.angle_beta   90.00
_cell.angle_gamma   90.00
#
_symmetry.space_group_name_H-M   'P 1'
#
loop_
_entity.id
_entity.type
_entity.pdbx_description
1 polymer ?
#
loop_
_entity_poly.entity_id
_entity_poly.type
_entity_poly.pdbx_seq_one_letter_code
_entity_poly.pdbx_strand_id
1 'polypeptide(L)'
;MQNIQRGMVPRICGRSYAIEARLHIPDGGAQGVIVANADFMGGFALWVDEQRHLHHTYSFLGVETYRQVSSEPLPTGDVTVRMLFDSHQPVAASGGRVTLWADDRLIGEGELPQTVPLAFTSYAGMDIGRDNGLVVDRGYEDKAPYAFTGTVTEVIFDLKPVHPEAARALHEHASVQAVGQGAAG
;
A
#
# COMPACT_ATOMS: atom_id res chain seq x y z
N MET A 1 18.48 -3.85 -1.16
CA MET A 1 17.91 -2.75 -1.97
C MET A 1 16.68 -2.27 -1.23
N GLN A 2 16.62 -1.00 -0.81
CA GLN A 2 15.58 -0.49 0.10
C GLN A 2 14.49 0.33 -0.60
N ASN A 3 14.73 0.71 -1.86
CA ASN A 3 13.82 1.47 -2.70
C ASN A 3 13.69 0.74 -4.05
N ILE A 4 12.45 0.51 -4.46
CA ILE A 4 12.08 -0.10 -5.73
C ILE A 4 11.64 1.02 -6.67
N GLN A 5 12.32 1.14 -7.79
CA GLN A 5 12.00 2.15 -8.81
C GLN A 5 10.57 1.97 -9.30
N ARG A 6 9.87 3.09 -9.56
CA ARG A 6 8.47 3.14 -10.00
C ARG A 6 8.11 2.14 -11.11
N GLY A 7 8.98 1.97 -12.11
CA GLY A 7 8.75 1.07 -13.24
C GLY A 7 8.63 -0.41 -12.86
N MET A 8 9.09 -0.77 -11.66
CA MET A 8 9.11 -2.13 -11.10
C MET A 8 8.02 -2.36 -10.04
N VAL A 9 7.18 -1.35 -9.75
CA VAL A 9 6.11 -1.45 -8.74
C VAL A 9 4.91 -2.22 -9.32
N PRO A 10 4.31 -3.17 -8.58
CA PRO A 10 3.12 -3.88 -9.00
C PRO A 10 1.96 -2.94 -9.37
N ARG A 11 1.31 -3.19 -10.51
CA ARG A 11 0.19 -2.36 -11.00
C ARG A 11 -1.13 -2.73 -10.32
N ILE A 12 -1.43 -2.07 -9.21
CA ILE A 12 -2.65 -2.33 -8.41
C ILE A 12 -3.92 -1.64 -8.94
N CYS A 13 -3.80 -0.64 -9.82
CA CYS A 13 -4.97 0.12 -10.29
C CYS A 13 -5.94 -0.77 -11.09
N GLY A 14 -7.24 -0.61 -10.79
CA GLY A 14 -8.34 -1.25 -11.52
C GLY A 14 -8.57 -2.74 -11.23
N ARG A 15 -8.05 -3.27 -10.12
CA ARG A 15 -8.18 -4.68 -9.74
C ARG A 15 -8.23 -4.86 -8.23
N SER A 16 -8.78 -6.00 -7.80
CA SER A 16 -8.52 -6.52 -6.46
C SER A 16 -7.06 -6.95 -6.33
N TYR A 17 -6.48 -6.72 -5.16
CA TYR A 17 -5.10 -7.09 -4.88
C TYR A 17 -4.91 -7.37 -3.39
N ALA A 18 -3.86 -8.13 -3.07
CA ALA A 18 -3.40 -8.33 -1.71
C ALA A 18 -1.93 -7.90 -1.56
N ILE A 19 -1.60 -7.39 -0.37
CA ILE A 19 -0.24 -7.20 0.11
C ILE A 19 -0.08 -8.14 1.29
N GLU A 20 0.78 -9.15 1.15
CA GLU A 20 1.13 -10.08 2.21
C GLU A 20 2.57 -9.85 2.64
N ALA A 21 2.83 -9.83 3.94
CA ALA A 21 4.17 -9.68 4.48
C ALA A 21 4.44 -10.71 5.56
N ARG A 22 5.57 -11.40 5.44
CA ARG A 22 6.09 -12.31 6.47
C ARG A 22 6.99 -11.53 7.40
N LEU A 23 6.62 -11.49 8.68
CA LEU A 23 7.27 -10.68 9.69
C LEU A 23 7.76 -11.54 10.84
N HIS A 24 8.81 -11.08 11.50
CA HIS A 24 9.16 -11.50 12.85
C HIS A 24 9.01 -10.32 13.81
N ILE A 25 8.15 -10.45 14.82
CA ILE A 25 7.90 -9.45 15.85
C ILE A 25 8.60 -9.89 17.15
N PRO A 26 9.62 -9.16 17.64
CA PRO A 26 10.30 -9.50 18.89
C PRO A 26 9.36 -9.50 20.10
N ASP A 27 9.77 -10.13 21.21
CA ASP A 27 8.98 -10.18 22.46
C ASP A 27 8.64 -8.79 23.01
N GLY A 28 9.50 -7.79 22.77
CA GLY A 28 9.27 -6.39 23.13
C GLY A 28 8.29 -5.64 22.21
N GLY A 29 7.77 -6.30 21.17
CA GLY A 29 6.93 -5.71 20.14
C GLY A 29 7.70 -5.16 18.93
N ALA A 30 6.95 -4.76 17.91
CA ALA A 30 7.47 -4.11 16.73
C ALA A 30 6.55 -2.95 16.32
N GLN A 31 7.14 -1.93 15.72
CA GLN A 31 6.46 -0.79 15.13
C GLN A 31 7.23 -0.34 13.89
N GLY A 32 6.61 0.49 13.05
CA GLY A 32 7.21 1.04 11.85
C GLY A 32 6.57 0.53 10.56
N VAL A 33 7.12 0.96 9.43
CA VAL A 33 6.55 0.71 8.10
C VAL A 33 7.01 -0.62 7.54
N ILE A 34 6.06 -1.45 7.08
CA ILE A 34 6.36 -2.72 6.40
C ILE A 34 6.62 -2.46 4.91
N VAL A 35 5.71 -1.72 4.28
CA VAL A 35 5.83 -1.26 2.89
C VAL A 35 5.12 0.08 2.73
N ALA A 36 5.73 0.99 1.99
CA ALA A 36 5.13 2.25 1.57
C ALA A 36 5.39 2.48 0.08
N ASN A 37 4.43 3.06 -0.62
CA ASN A 37 4.59 3.44 -2.03
C ASN A 37 4.05 4.85 -2.26
N ALA A 38 4.86 5.68 -2.93
CA ALA A 38 4.61 7.10 -3.16
C ALA A 38 4.57 7.91 -1.84
N ASP A 39 3.61 8.82 -1.70
CA ASP A 39 3.60 9.81 -0.61
C ASP A 39 2.17 10.20 -0.19
N PHE A 40 2.05 11.12 0.77
CA PHE A 40 0.76 11.60 1.27
C PHE A 40 -0.08 12.33 0.23
N MET A 41 0.46 12.73 -0.93
CA MET A 41 -0.33 13.29 -2.02
C MET A 41 -0.95 12.21 -2.90
N GLY A 42 -0.65 10.93 -2.67
CA GLY A 42 -1.27 9.83 -3.37
C GLY A 42 -0.38 8.60 -3.28
N GLY A 43 -0.78 7.63 -2.48
CA GLY A 43 0.05 6.46 -2.18
C GLY A 43 -0.67 5.45 -1.29
N PHE A 44 0.03 4.40 -0.90
CA PHE A 44 -0.44 3.47 0.12
C PHE A 44 0.70 3.04 1.04
N ALA A 45 0.35 2.68 2.27
CA ALA A 45 1.29 2.11 3.23
C ALA A 45 0.62 0.99 4.03
N LEU A 46 1.42 -0.01 4.39
CA LEU A 46 1.12 -1.00 5.40
C LEU A 46 2.17 -0.85 6.51
N TRP A 47 1.73 -0.57 7.73
CA TRP A 47 2.62 -0.19 8.84
C TRP A 47 2.04 -0.60 10.19
N VAL A 48 2.87 -0.56 11.23
CA VAL A 48 2.51 -0.99 12.59
C VAL A 48 2.77 0.16 13.57
N ASP A 49 1.80 0.48 14.42
CA ASP A 49 1.95 1.53 15.42
C ASP A 49 2.63 1.04 16.71
N GLU A 50 2.82 1.94 17.69
CA GLU A 50 3.42 1.64 18.99
C GLU A 50 2.63 0.63 19.81
N GLN A 51 1.32 0.53 19.58
CA GLN A 51 0.43 -0.43 20.23
C GLN A 51 0.41 -1.77 19.47
N ARG A 52 1.20 -1.92 18.41
CA ARG A 52 1.30 -3.08 17.51
C ARG A 52 0.05 -3.31 16.66
N HIS A 53 -0.81 -2.31 16.49
CA HIS A 53 -1.90 -2.42 15.54
C HIS A 53 -1.38 -2.30 14.12
N LEU A 54 -1.93 -3.12 13.23
CA LEU A 54 -1.64 -3.07 11.80
C LEU A 54 -2.52 -2.00 11.15
N HIS A 55 -1.90 -1.10 10.42
CA HIS A 55 -2.55 -0.03 9.68
C HIS A 55 -2.35 -0.21 8.19
N HIS A 56 -3.44 -0.14 7.43
CA HIS A 56 -3.39 0.16 6.02
C HIS A 56 -3.82 1.61 5.82
N THR A 57 -3.00 2.36 5.09
CA THR A 57 -3.29 3.72 4.68
C THR A 57 -3.36 3.80 3.18
N TYR A 58 -4.38 4.47 2.67
CA TYR A 58 -4.50 4.85 1.27
C TYR A 58 -4.70 6.36 1.18
N SER A 59 -3.71 7.09 0.66
CA SER A 59 -3.87 8.51 0.36
C SER A 59 -4.45 8.69 -1.03
N PHE A 60 -5.60 9.35 -1.11
CA PHE A 60 -6.27 9.68 -2.35
C PHE A 60 -6.00 11.14 -2.72
N LEU A 61 -5.01 11.34 -3.60
CA LEU A 61 -4.68 12.63 -4.22
C LEU A 61 -4.40 13.77 -3.22
N GLY A 62 -4.03 13.45 -1.98
CA GLY A 62 -3.86 14.42 -0.89
C GLY A 62 -5.16 15.09 -0.43
N VAL A 63 -6.31 14.65 -0.95
CA VAL A 63 -7.64 15.16 -0.60
C VAL A 63 -8.21 14.36 0.56
N GLU A 64 -8.15 13.03 0.46
CA GLU A 64 -8.67 12.10 1.46
C GLU A 64 -7.58 11.12 1.87
N THR A 65 -7.62 10.69 3.14
CA THR A 65 -6.78 9.60 3.63
C THR A 65 -7.65 8.54 4.27
N TYR A 66 -7.73 7.38 3.61
CA TYR A 66 -8.48 6.24 4.10
C TYR A 66 -7.57 5.37 4.96
N ARG A 67 -8.04 4.98 6.15
CA ARG A 67 -7.30 4.14 7.08
C ARG A 67 -8.15 2.96 7.52
N GLN A 68 -7.57 1.77 7.47
CA GLN A 68 -8.09 0.58 8.13
C GLN A 68 -7.07 0.16 9.18
N VAL A 69 -7.56 -0.10 10.39
CA VAL A 69 -6.73 -0.42 11.55
C VAL A 69 -7.21 -1.75 12.11
N SER A 70 -6.28 -2.61 12.52
CA SER A 70 -6.65 -3.82 13.23
C SER A 70 -7.37 -3.48 14.55
N SER A 71 -8.33 -4.28 14.97
CA SER A 71 -9.01 -4.17 16.26
C SER A 71 -8.17 -4.70 17.42
N GLU A 72 -7.06 -5.37 17.12
CA GLU A 72 -6.18 -6.00 18.09
C GLU A 72 -4.71 -5.90 17.67
N PRO A 73 -3.78 -5.97 18.63
CA PRO A 73 -2.35 -5.94 18.34
C PRO A 73 -1.90 -7.22 17.63
N LEU A 74 -0.88 -7.09 16.79
CA LEU A 74 -0.20 -8.24 16.20
C LEU A 74 0.47 -9.11 17.29
N PRO A 75 0.47 -10.44 17.14
CA PRO A 75 1.19 -11.33 18.06
C PRO A 75 2.70 -11.11 17.98
N THR A 76 3.44 -11.50 19.03
CA THR A 76 4.91 -11.65 18.93
C THR A 76 5.26 -12.95 18.23
N GLY A 77 6.50 -13.08 17.78
CA GLY A 77 6.99 -14.21 16.98
C GLY A 77 6.81 -14.01 15.48
N ASP A 78 6.85 -15.13 14.75
CA ASP A 78 6.62 -15.13 13.31
C ASP A 78 5.12 -14.99 13.02
N VAL A 79 4.78 -14.05 12.14
CA VAL A 79 3.40 -13.77 11.73
C VAL A 79 3.36 -13.38 10.27
N THR A 80 2.34 -13.86 9.55
CA THR A 80 2.03 -13.38 8.20
C THR A 80 0.91 -12.36 8.29
N VAL A 81 1.18 -11.11 7.93
CA VAL A 81 0.12 -10.10 7.84
C VAL A 81 -0.34 -9.96 6.41
N ARG A 82 -1.64 -9.75 6.20
CA ARG A 82 -2.20 -9.54 4.86
C ARG A 82 -3.22 -8.41 4.86
N MET A 83 -3.05 -7.48 3.93
CA MET A 83 -4.10 -6.56 3.51
C MET A 83 -4.69 -7.07 2.20
N LEU A 84 -6.01 -7.19 2.11
CA LEU A 84 -6.73 -7.55 0.90
C LEU A 84 -7.70 -6.41 0.54
N PHE A 85 -7.56 -5.89 -0.67
CA PHE A 85 -8.52 -5.00 -1.30
C PHE A 85 -9.38 -5.78 -2.29
N ASP A 86 -10.66 -5.92 -1.99
CA ASP A 86 -11.68 -6.49 -2.87
C ASP A 86 -12.44 -5.35 -3.56
N SER A 87 -12.05 -5.07 -4.80
CA SER A 87 -12.70 -4.04 -5.61
C SER A 87 -14.13 -4.43 -5.94
N HIS A 88 -15.07 -3.49 -5.82
CA HIS A 88 -16.47 -3.70 -6.19
C HIS A 88 -16.63 -3.97 -7.69
N GLN A 89 -15.76 -3.38 -8.52
CA GLN A 89 -15.76 -3.56 -9.97
C GLN A 89 -14.33 -3.56 -10.50
N PRO A 90 -13.94 -4.44 -11.43
CA PRO A 90 -12.58 -4.52 -11.98
C PRO A 90 -12.28 -3.40 -12.99
N VAL A 91 -12.47 -2.15 -12.58
CA VAL A 91 -12.27 -0.92 -13.35
C VAL A 91 -11.50 0.11 -12.53
N ALA A 92 -10.81 1.02 -13.22
CA ALA A 92 -10.12 2.13 -12.58
C ALA A 92 -11.08 2.97 -11.71
N ALA A 93 -10.54 3.52 -10.61
CA ALA A 93 -11.27 4.33 -9.63
C ALA A 93 -12.42 3.63 -8.88
N SER A 94 -12.66 2.33 -9.11
CA SER A 94 -13.63 1.59 -8.31
C SER A 94 -13.21 1.53 -6.85
N GLY A 95 -14.14 1.84 -5.95
CA GLY A 95 -13.98 1.53 -4.54
C GLY A 95 -14.04 0.02 -4.26
N GLY A 96 -13.98 -0.32 -2.99
CA GLY A 96 -14.02 -1.71 -2.56
C GLY A 96 -13.83 -1.84 -1.06
N ARG A 97 -13.82 -3.09 -0.60
CA ARG A 97 -13.64 -3.43 0.81
C ARG A 97 -12.18 -3.80 1.07
N VAL A 98 -11.61 -3.24 2.13
CA VAL A 98 -10.30 -3.60 2.65
C VAL A 98 -10.46 -4.49 3.87
N THR A 99 -9.71 -5.58 3.93
CA THR A 99 -9.62 -6.46 5.10
C THR A 99 -8.17 -6.67 5.51
N LEU A 100 -7.92 -6.71 6.82
CA LEU A 100 -6.62 -6.90 7.44
C LEU A 100 -6.61 -8.23 8.19
N TRP A 101 -5.52 -8.98 8.03
CA TRP A 101 -5.38 -10.33 8.55
C TRP A 101 -4.03 -10.48 9.26
N ALA A 102 -4.02 -11.25 10.33
CA ALA A 102 -2.82 -11.87 10.90
C ALA A 102 -3.01 -13.39 10.82
N ASP A 103 -2.14 -14.03 10.03
CA ASP A 103 -2.28 -15.38 9.53
C ASP A 103 -3.67 -15.59 8.90
N ASP A 104 -4.44 -16.55 9.41
CA ASP A 104 -5.79 -16.87 8.94
C ASP A 104 -6.89 -16.09 9.66
N ARG A 105 -6.53 -15.16 10.56
CA ARG A 105 -7.50 -14.41 11.37
C ARG A 105 -7.73 -13.01 10.81
N LEU A 106 -8.99 -12.70 10.53
CA LEU A 106 -9.44 -11.35 10.23
C LEU A 106 -9.32 -10.48 11.49
N ILE A 107 -8.53 -9.43 11.42
CA ILE A 107 -8.25 -8.54 12.54
C ILE A 107 -8.69 -7.10 12.28
N GLY A 108 -9.18 -6.75 11.09
CA GLY A 108 -9.68 -5.41 10.81
C GLY A 108 -10.29 -5.31 9.42
N GLU A 109 -11.12 -4.30 9.20
CA GLU A 109 -11.77 -4.06 7.92
C GLU A 109 -12.25 -2.62 7.77
N GLY A 110 -12.55 -2.22 6.54
CA GLY A 110 -13.20 -0.96 6.25
C GLY A 110 -13.43 -0.74 4.76
N GLU A 111 -14.22 0.27 4.44
CA GLU A 111 -14.48 0.65 3.05
C GLU A 111 -13.38 1.57 2.52
N LEU A 112 -13.04 1.36 1.25
CA LEU A 112 -12.24 2.27 0.44
C LEU A 112 -13.17 2.82 -0.65
N PRO A 113 -13.76 4.02 -0.48
CA PRO A 113 -14.83 4.51 -1.36
C PRO A 113 -14.42 4.66 -2.82
N GLN A 114 -13.15 4.96 -3.07
CA GLN A 114 -12.58 5.17 -4.40
C GLN A 114 -11.07 4.95 -4.38
N THR A 115 -10.51 4.59 -5.53
CA THR A 115 -9.07 4.51 -5.75
C THR A 115 -8.61 5.56 -6.75
N VAL A 116 -7.30 5.81 -6.83
CA VAL A 116 -6.77 6.65 -7.91
C VAL A 116 -6.99 5.95 -9.25
N PRO A 117 -7.38 6.68 -10.32
CA PRO A 117 -7.76 6.06 -11.59
C PRO A 117 -6.58 5.51 -12.39
N LEU A 118 -5.39 6.10 -12.27
CA LEU A 118 -4.28 5.82 -13.19
C LEU A 118 -2.98 5.45 -12.47
N ALA A 119 -2.46 6.35 -11.66
CA ALA A 119 -1.22 6.17 -10.93
C ALA A 119 -1.19 7.09 -9.72
N PHE A 120 -0.41 6.69 -8.72
CA PHE A 120 -0.01 7.52 -7.60
C PHE A 120 0.93 8.64 -8.04
N THR A 121 1.13 9.63 -7.16
CA THR A 121 2.04 10.75 -7.38
C THR A 121 3.46 10.24 -7.62
N SER A 122 4.20 10.95 -8.47
CA SER A 122 5.39 10.42 -9.15
C SER A 122 6.69 10.45 -8.33
N TYR A 123 6.66 10.92 -7.08
CA TYR A 123 7.88 11.36 -6.40
C TYR A 123 8.64 10.25 -5.67
N ALA A 124 7.94 9.31 -5.02
CA ALA A 124 8.57 8.22 -4.28
C ALA A 124 8.19 6.87 -4.90
N GLY A 125 9.18 6.00 -5.11
CA GLY A 125 8.94 4.62 -5.53
C GLY A 125 8.24 3.81 -4.43
N MET A 126 8.61 2.54 -4.31
CA MET A 126 8.15 1.70 -3.21
C MET A 126 9.31 1.36 -2.27
N ASP A 127 9.13 1.59 -0.98
CA ASP A 127 10.08 1.27 0.07
C ASP A 127 9.59 0.10 0.92
N ILE A 128 10.52 -0.72 1.41
CA ILE A 128 10.26 -1.86 2.30
C ILE A 128 10.99 -1.64 3.63
N GLY A 129 10.28 -1.86 4.73
CA GLY A 129 10.82 -1.77 6.10
C GLY A 129 10.97 -0.35 6.66
N ARG A 130 10.56 0.68 5.90
CA ARG A 130 10.56 2.11 6.26
C ARG A 130 9.85 2.91 5.15
N ASP A 131 9.60 4.18 5.37
CA ASP A 131 9.05 5.12 4.39
C ASP A 131 10.02 6.30 4.20
N ASN A 132 10.74 6.33 3.07
CA ASN A 132 11.77 7.36 2.82
C ASN A 132 11.19 8.55 2.05
N GLY A 133 11.61 9.75 2.45
CA GLY A 133 11.20 10.98 1.77
C GLY A 133 9.93 11.54 2.38
N LEU A 134 8.94 11.84 1.53
CA LEU A 134 7.64 12.31 1.99
C LEU A 134 6.77 11.10 2.33
N VAL A 135 6.40 10.98 3.60
CA VAL A 135 5.64 9.83 4.09
C VAL A 135 4.27 9.72 3.44
N VAL A 136 3.75 8.49 3.34
CA VAL A 136 2.38 8.23 2.87
C VAL A 136 1.34 8.61 3.93
N ASP A 137 1.55 8.21 5.19
CA ASP A 137 0.66 8.55 6.29
C ASP A 137 1.28 9.60 7.22
N ARG A 138 0.58 10.73 7.37
CA ARG A 138 0.97 11.78 8.32
C ARG A 138 0.88 11.35 9.79
N GLY A 139 0.19 10.25 10.10
CA GLY A 139 0.10 9.68 11.43
C GLY A 139 1.43 9.16 11.99
N TYR A 140 2.45 8.97 11.14
CA TYR A 140 3.82 8.65 11.56
C TYR A 140 4.88 9.64 11.04
N GLU A 141 4.48 10.81 10.55
CA GLU A 141 5.39 11.79 9.93
C GLU A 141 6.49 12.26 10.90
N ASP A 142 6.16 12.46 12.17
CA ASP A 142 7.11 12.83 13.24
C ASP A 142 8.14 11.72 13.55
N LYS A 143 7.87 10.49 13.12
CA LYS A 143 8.72 9.31 13.30
C LYS A 143 9.49 8.92 12.03
N ALA A 144 9.31 9.65 10.92
CA ALA A 144 9.93 9.35 9.64
C ALA A 144 11.46 9.14 9.76
N PRO A 145 12.06 8.13 9.10
CA PRO A 145 11.46 7.24 8.09
C PRO A 145 10.67 6.06 8.67
N TYR A 146 10.40 6.09 9.98
CA TYR A 146 9.64 5.10 10.75
C TYR A 146 10.04 3.66 10.44
N ALA A 147 11.33 3.36 10.65
CA ALA A 147 11.90 2.05 10.37
C ALA A 147 11.22 0.94 11.18
N PHE A 148 10.90 -0.16 10.51
CA PHE A 148 10.32 -1.33 11.17
C PHE A 148 11.31 -1.92 12.17
N THR A 149 10.89 -2.07 13.42
CA THR A 149 11.76 -2.56 14.51
C THR A 149 11.73 -4.08 14.66
N GLY A 150 10.87 -4.78 13.91
CA GLY A 150 10.94 -6.23 13.71
C GLY A 150 11.76 -6.58 12.46
N THR A 151 11.57 -7.80 11.95
CA THR A 151 12.15 -8.23 10.67
C THR A 151 11.05 -8.36 9.62
N VAL A 152 11.25 -7.78 8.43
CA VAL A 152 10.45 -8.07 7.24
C VAL A 152 11.21 -9.09 6.40
N THR A 153 10.73 -10.32 6.34
CA THR A 153 11.38 -11.40 5.58
C THR A 153 11.00 -11.35 4.11
N GLU A 154 9.73 -11.07 3.81
CA GLU A 154 9.19 -11.11 2.47
C GLU A 154 7.95 -10.21 2.37
N VAL A 155 7.75 -9.57 1.21
CA VAL A 155 6.52 -8.87 0.87
C VAL A 155 6.06 -9.35 -0.51
N ILE A 156 4.84 -9.85 -0.60
CA ILE A 156 4.22 -10.43 -1.80
C ILE A 156 3.02 -9.57 -2.18
N PHE A 157 2.93 -9.25 -3.48
CA PHE A 157 1.74 -8.64 -4.06
C PHE A 157 1.01 -9.68 -4.92
N ASP A 158 -0.18 -10.14 -4.49
CA ASP A 158 -1.07 -10.95 -5.33
C ASP A 158 -2.04 -10.02 -6.08
N LEU A 159 -2.00 -10.04 -7.41
CA LEU A 159 -2.82 -9.18 -8.26
C LEU A 159 -3.84 -10.02 -9.00
N LYS A 160 -5.14 -9.74 -8.80
CA LYS A 160 -6.16 -10.40 -9.63
C LYS A 160 -6.07 -9.90 -11.08
N PRO A 161 -6.32 -10.77 -12.08
CA PRO A 161 -6.37 -10.35 -13.47
C PRO A 161 -7.45 -9.29 -13.69
N VAL A 162 -7.19 -8.35 -14.61
CA VAL A 162 -8.23 -7.49 -15.18
C VAL A 162 -8.60 -8.01 -16.55
N HIS A 163 -9.82 -7.73 -17.01
CA HIS A 163 -10.24 -8.09 -18.37
C HIS A 163 -9.28 -7.46 -19.41
N PRO A 164 -8.90 -8.15 -20.50
CA PRO A 164 -7.89 -7.67 -21.46
C PRO A 164 -8.18 -6.27 -22.03
N GLU A 165 -9.45 -5.94 -22.26
CA GLU A 165 -9.87 -4.61 -22.73
C GLU A 165 -9.62 -3.51 -21.68
N ALA A 166 -9.89 -3.80 -20.39
CA ALA A 166 -9.58 -2.89 -19.30
C ALA A 166 -8.06 -2.74 -19.10
N ALA A 167 -7.29 -3.83 -19.28
CA ALA A 167 -5.83 -3.80 -19.27
C ALA A 167 -5.28 -2.90 -20.38
N ARG A 168 -5.83 -3.03 -21.60
CA ARG A 168 -5.44 -2.27 -22.78
C ARG A 168 -5.77 -0.79 -22.64
N ALA A 169 -6.97 -0.45 -22.18
CA ALA A 169 -7.36 0.93 -21.90
C ALA A 169 -6.40 1.58 -20.89
N LEU A 170 -6.09 0.89 -19.77
CA LEU A 170 -5.14 1.39 -18.78
C LEU A 170 -3.73 1.59 -19.37
N HIS A 171 -3.28 0.67 -20.22
CA HIS A 171 -1.98 0.77 -20.90
C HIS A 171 -1.92 1.94 -21.88
N GLU A 172 -2.94 2.09 -22.72
CA GLU A 172 -3.05 3.19 -23.70
C GLU A 172 -3.08 4.53 -22.97
N HIS A 173 -3.92 4.71 -21.95
CA HIS A 173 -3.98 5.93 -21.15
C HIS A 173 -2.65 6.26 -20.45
N ALA A 174 -1.98 5.27 -19.84
CA ALA A 174 -0.68 5.47 -19.21
C ALA A 174 0.40 5.88 -20.23
N SER A 175 0.37 5.31 -21.44
CA SER A 175 1.33 5.62 -22.51
C SER A 175 1.15 7.03 -23.07
N VAL A 176 -0.08 7.49 -23.28
CA VAL A 176 -0.38 8.84 -23.77
C VAL A 176 0.10 9.92 -22.78
N GLN A 177 -0.10 9.70 -21.48
CA GLN A 177 0.34 10.65 -20.46
C GLN A 177 1.87 10.64 -20.25
N ALA A 178 2.54 9.51 -20.45
CA ALA A 178 4.00 9.44 -20.40
C ALA A 178 4.68 10.24 -21.54
N VAL A 179 4.03 10.35 -22.70
CA VAL A 179 4.51 11.17 -23.82
C VAL A 179 4.22 12.66 -23.61
N GLY A 180 3.22 12.99 -22.78
CA GLY A 180 2.78 14.38 -22.50
C GLY A 180 3.74 15.25 -21.66
N GLN A 181 4.83 14.69 -21.11
CA GLN A 181 5.86 15.46 -20.38
C GLN A 181 7.18 15.66 -21.16
N GLY A 182 7.25 15.20 -22.41
CA GLY A 182 8.43 15.35 -23.28
C GLY A 182 8.39 16.51 -24.27
N ALA A 183 7.36 17.36 -24.22
CA ALA A 183 7.18 18.46 -25.16
C ALA A 183 6.98 19.80 -24.42
N ALA A 184 8.00 20.24 -23.69
CA ALA A 184 8.21 21.65 -23.40
C ALA A 184 9.62 21.98 -23.90
N GLY A 185 9.67 22.65 -25.06
CA GLY A 185 10.85 23.40 -25.48
C GLY A 185 10.98 24.70 -24.69
#